data_AF-A0A3D5NMP0-F1
#
_entry.id   AF-A0A3D5NMP0-F1
#
_cell.length_a   1.000
_cell.length_b   1.000
_cell.length_c   1.000
_cell.angle_alpha   90.00
_cell.angle_beta   90.00
_cell.angle_gamma   90.00
#
_symmetry.space_group_name_H-M   'P 1'
#
loop_
_entity.id
_entity.type
_entity.pdbx_description
1 polymer ?
#
loop_
_entity_poly.entity_id
_entity_poly.type
_entity_poly.pdbx_seq_one_letter_code
_entity_poly.pdbx_strand_id
1 'polypeptide(L)' 'MRDQIFTKENDLVNFTFDKSVVNVFDDMVRRSVPGYQSMIEMIGLMVKTYGQNNTNYYDLGASTGAVSLALSINNPHQ' A
#
# COMPACT_ATOMS: atom_id res chain seq x y z
N MET A 1 6.36 -4.53 -17.71
CA MET A 1 5.29 -4.47 -18.72
C MET A 1 4.29 -3.42 -18.25
N ARG A 2 3.99 -2.41 -19.07
CA ARG A 2 3.14 -1.27 -18.67
C ARG A 2 1.67 -1.65 -18.84
N ASP A 3 0.88 -1.54 -17.79
CA ASP A 3 -0.54 -1.89 -17.82
C ASP A 3 -1.39 -0.82 -18.54
N GLN A 4 -2.51 -1.24 -19.13
CA GLN A 4 -3.45 -0.42 -19.90
C GLN A 4 -4.88 -0.41 -19.34
N ILE A 5 -5.14 -0.93 -18.14
CA ILE A 5 -6.50 -1.09 -17.58
C ILE A 5 -7.29 0.23 -17.51
N PHE A 6 -6.63 1.38 -17.33
CA PHE A 6 -7.28 2.69 -17.22
C PHE A 6 -7.30 3.52 -18.51
N THR A 7 -6.97 2.92 -19.67
CA THR A 7 -6.78 3.66 -20.92
C THR A 7 -8.01 3.69 -21.84
N LYS A 8 -9.07 2.93 -21.51
CA LYS A 8 -10.32 2.91 -22.26
C LYS A 8 -11.42 3.61 -21.47
N GLU A 9 -12.27 4.36 -22.16
CA GLU A 9 -13.58 4.76 -21.64
C GLU A 9 -14.42 3.50 -21.44
N ASN A 10 -14.51 3.04 -20.20
CA ASN A 10 -15.48 2.03 -19.81
C ASN A 10 -16.72 2.75 -19.29
N ASP A 11 -17.91 2.22 -19.60
CA ASP A 11 -19.15 2.57 -18.91
C ASP A 11 -18.90 2.60 -17.40
N LEU A 12 -19.60 3.45 -16.64
CA LEU A 12 -19.49 3.58 -15.18
C LEU A 12 -19.80 2.23 -14.49
N VAL A 13 -18.84 1.31 -14.48
CA VAL A 13 -18.91 0.03 -13.78
C VAL A 13 -18.61 0.31 -12.32
N ASN A 14 -19.40 -0.27 -11.42
CA ASN A 14 -19.11 -0.21 -10.00
C ASN A 14 -17.70 -0.77 -9.74
N PHE A 15 -16.88 0.02 -9.07
CA PHE A 15 -15.54 -0.41 -8.67
C PHE A 15 -15.62 -1.69 -7.83
N THR A 16 -14.81 -2.68 -8.19
CA THR A 16 -14.62 -3.91 -7.41
C THR A 16 -13.13 -4.13 -7.24
N PHE A 17 -12.70 -4.38 -6.00
CA PHE A 17 -11.32 -4.76 -5.71
C PHE A 17 -11.12 -6.25 -6.01
N ASP A 18 -11.00 -6.59 -7.29
CA ASP A 18 -10.87 -7.97 -7.76
C ASP A 18 -9.42 -8.35 -8.09
N LYS A 19 -9.24 -9.56 -8.64
CA LYS A 19 -7.92 -10.09 -9.01
C LYS A 19 -7.21 -9.22 -10.07
N SER A 20 -7.95 -8.58 -10.97
CA SER A 20 -7.36 -7.70 -11.98
C SER A 20 -6.78 -6.45 -11.34
N VAL A 21 -7.50 -5.85 -10.38
CA VAL A 21 -7.04 -4.70 -9.58
C VAL A 21 -5.81 -5.10 -8.75
N VAL A 22 -5.86 -6.22 -8.03
CA VAL A 22 -4.73 -6.69 -7.19
C VAL A 22 -3.44 -6.84 -7.99
N ASN A 23 -3.51 -7.40 -9.21
CA ASN A 23 -2.33 -7.64 -10.06
C ASN A 23 -1.59 -6.35 -10.44
N VAL A 24 -2.26 -5.20 -10.42
CA VAL A 24 -1.68 -3.91 -10.83
C VAL A 24 -1.71 -2.86 -9.71
N PHE A 25 -2.25 -3.19 -8.53
CA PHE A 25 -2.59 -2.20 -7.50
C PHE A 25 -1.40 -1.35 -7.09
N ASP A 26 -0.25 -1.97 -6.80
CA ASP A 26 0.95 -1.25 -6.36
C ASP A 26 1.53 -0.32 -7.44
N ASP A 27 1.43 -0.71 -8.71
CA ASP A 27 1.85 0.13 -9.83
C ASP A 27 0.83 1.27 -10.06
N MET A 28 -0.46 0.96 -9.98
CA MET A 28 -1.55 1.91 -10.09
C MET A 28 -1.41 3.03 -9.07
N VAL A 29 -1.32 2.73 -7.76
CA VAL A 29 -1.25 3.75 -6.70
C VAL A 29 0.03 4.57 -6.77
N ARG A 30 1.17 3.98 -7.15
CA ARG A 30 2.44 4.72 -7.33
C ARG A 30 2.37 5.75 -8.46
N ARG A 31 1.57 5.50 -9.49
CA ARG A 31 1.40 6.41 -10.63
C ARG A 31 0.27 7.43 -10.44
N SER A 32 -0.74 7.11 -9.63
CA SER A 32 -1.94 7.95 -9.46
C SER A 32 -1.97 8.75 -8.16
N VAL A 33 -1.21 8.35 -7.14
CA VAL A 33 -1.18 9.02 -5.82
C VAL A 33 0.19 9.65 -5.60
N PRO A 34 0.31 10.98 -5.78
CA PRO A 34 1.56 11.69 -5.49
C PRO A 34 1.99 11.47 -4.03
N GLY A 35 3.27 11.14 -3.83
CA GLY A 35 3.85 10.94 -2.50
C GLY A 35 3.52 9.59 -1.82
N TYR A 36 2.83 8.67 -2.51
CA TYR A 36 2.49 7.35 -1.94
C TYR A 36 3.73 6.63 -1.37
N GLN A 37 4.83 6.59 -2.12
CA GLN A 37 6.05 5.94 -1.66
C GLN A 37 6.65 6.65 -0.44
N SER A 38 6.73 7.98 -0.45
CA SER A 38 7.23 8.75 0.69
C SER A 38 6.37 8.56 1.95
N MET A 39 5.06 8.37 1.79
CA MET A 39 4.17 8.03 2.90
C MET A 39 4.55 6.67 3.52
N ILE A 40 4.76 5.64 2.70
CA ILE A 40 5.18 4.31 3.19
C ILE A 40 6.54 4.38 3.90
N GLU A 41 7.51 5.13 3.35
CA GLU A 41 8.82 5.34 3.95
C GLU A 41 8.71 6.06 5.32
N MET A 42 7.83 7.06 5.42
CA MET A 42 7.56 7.77 6.67
C MET A 42 7.00 6.84 7.74
N ILE A 43 6.10 5.91 7.38
CA ILE A 43 5.60 4.90 8.32
C ILE A 43 6.75 4.05 8.86
N GLY A 44 7.67 3.62 7.98
CA GLY A 44 8.87 2.90 8.40
C GLY A 44 9.73 3.68 9.41
N LEU A 45 9.89 4.99 9.20
CA LEU A 45 10.58 5.87 10.14
C LEU A 45 9.85 6.01 11.48
N MET A 46 8.51 6.14 11.45
CA MET A 46 7.70 6.22 12.66
C MET A 46 7.84 4.95 13.51
N VAL A 47 7.82 3.77 12.87
CA VAL A 47 7.98 2.49 13.56
C VAL A 47 9.35 2.39 14.24
N LYS A 48 10.41 2.77 13.54
CA LYS A 48 11.78 2.78 14.11
C LYS A 48 11.92 3.72 15.30
N THR A 49 11.18 4.83 15.28
CA THR A 49 11.33 5.90 16.28
C THR A 49 10.43 5.67 17.50
N TYR A 50 9.21 5.19 17.27
CA TYR A 50 8.15 5.15 18.29
C TYR A 50 7.65 3.75 18.59
N GLY A 51 8.13 2.73 17.87
CA GLY A 51 7.74 1.35 18.12
C GLY A 51 8.03 0.90 19.55
N GLN A 52 7.17 0.04 20.07
CA GLN A 52 7.23 -0.43 21.46
C GLN A 52 7.16 -1.96 21.49
N ASN A 53 7.96 -2.56 22.38
CA ASN A 53 7.89 -3.99 22.67
C ASN A 53 6.47 -4.39 23.09
N ASN A 54 6.07 -5.60 22.72
CA ASN A 54 4.81 -6.22 23.16
C ASN A 54 3.57 -5.39 22.81
N THR A 55 3.61 -4.66 21.69
CA THR A 55 2.47 -3.92 21.15
C THR A 55 2.08 -4.46 19.78
N ASN A 56 0.86 -4.12 19.35
CA ASN A 56 0.31 -4.54 18.07
C ASN A 56 0.20 -3.33 17.14
N TYR A 57 0.52 -3.55 15.85
CA TYR A 57 0.20 -2.62 14.78
C TYR A 57 -1.00 -3.13 13.98
N TYR A 58 -1.83 -2.21 13.50
CA TYR A 58 -3.02 -2.52 12.72
C TYR A 58 -3.01 -1.72 11.41
N ASP A 59 -2.98 -2.43 10.28
CA ASP A 59 -3.04 -1.85 8.94
C ASP A 59 -4.50 -1.92 8.43
N LEU A 60 -5.21 -0.81 8.56
CA LEU A 60 -6.63 -0.73 8.24
C LEU A 60 -6.82 -0.42 6.75
N GLY A 61 -7.49 -1.32 6.02
CA GLY A 61 -7.57 -1.21 4.56
C GLY A 61 -6.27 -1.62 3.87
N ALA A 62 -5.64 -2.67 4.39
CA ALA A 62 -4.28 -3.09 4.02
C ALA A 62 -4.04 -3.30 2.51
N SER A 63 -5.07 -3.49 1.69
CA SER A 63 -4.95 -3.69 0.24
C SER A 63 -3.98 -4.85 -0.06
N THR A 64 -2.82 -4.58 -0.68
CA THR A 64 -1.75 -5.56 -0.95
C THR A 64 -0.72 -5.71 0.19
N GLY A 65 -0.88 -4.98 1.29
CA GLY A 65 -0.07 -5.09 2.50
C GLY A 65 1.21 -4.26 2.51
N ALA A 66 1.32 -3.22 1.68
CA ALA A 66 2.52 -2.37 1.62
C ALA A 66 2.86 -1.72 2.97
N VAL A 67 1.85 -1.26 3.72
CA VAL A 67 2.02 -0.68 5.06
C VAL A 67 2.40 -1.78 6.06
N SER A 68 1.68 -2.89 6.09
CA SER A 68 2.03 -4.08 6.89
C SER A 68 3.47 -4.54 6.70
N LEU A 69 3.96 -4.56 5.45
CA LEU A 69 5.34 -4.90 5.13
C LEU A 69 6.32 -3.86 5.68
N ALA A 70 6.02 -2.57 5.51
CA ALA A 70 6.83 -1.49 6.06
C ALA A 70 6.91 -1.56 7.59
N LEU A 71 5.78 -1.84 8.27
CA LEU A 71 5.74 -2.08 9.71
C LEU A 71 6.66 -3.25 10.10
N SER A 72 6.52 -4.40 9.42
CA SER A 72 7.28 -5.61 9.74
C SER A 72 8.79 -5.48 9.53
N ILE A 73 9.23 -4.83 8.44
CA ILE A 73 10.66 -4.71 8.11
C ILE A 73 11.34 -3.65 9.01
N ASN A 74 10.59 -2.65 9.46
CA ASN A 74 11.15 -1.55 10.24
C ASN A 74 10.95 -1.70 11.75
N ASN A 75 10.21 -2.71 12.23
CA ASN A 75 10.05 -2.97 13.65
C ASN A 75 11.35 -3.55 14.25
N PRO A 76 12.07 -2.81 15.11
CA PRO A 76 13.30 -3.31 15.73
C PRO A 76 13.05 -4.30 16.88
N HIS A 77 11.78 -4.54 17.22
CA HIS A 77 11.33 -5.27 18.40
C HIS A 77 10.73 -6.65 18.07
N GLN A 78 11.31 -7.36 17.09
CA GLN A 78 10.93 -8.73 16.75
C GLN A 78 11.14 -9.70 17.92
#